data_AF-D0BKF6-F1
#
_entry.id   AF-D0BKF6-F1
#
_cell.length_a   1.000
_cell.length_b   1.000
_cell.length_c   1.000
_cell.angle_alpha   90.00
_cell.angle_beta   90.00
_cell.angle_gamma   90.00
#
_symmetry.space_group_name_H-M   'P 1'
#
loop_
_entity.id
_entity.type
_entity.pdbx_description
1 polymer ?
#
loop_
_entity_poly.entity_id
_entity_poly.type
_entity_poly.pdbx_seq_one_letter_code
_entity_poly.pdbx_strand_id
1 'polypeptide(L)'
;MIYKPFSTIKSEYSKFFEKCYQKTLEDGDFEINDKSQKGSIRRKMSVLENAIQIFSSEAIIVEENFNKNRISCSFASSDKVCTIGFTKTKITKPQTILKGYQLQNEVKVDLILCRDKGETEFQTVVYNASDMTLEECMELI
;
A
#
# COMPACT_ATOMS: atom_id res chain seq x y z
N MET A 1 6.55 -14.49 7.58
CA MET A 1 5.99 -14.12 6.26
C MET A 1 6.21 -15.28 5.28
N ILE A 2 5.13 -15.92 4.82
CA ILE A 2 5.17 -16.89 3.72
C ILE A 2 4.72 -16.13 2.49
N TYR A 3 5.66 -15.71 1.67
CA TYR A 3 5.37 -15.22 0.32
C TYR A 3 5.08 -16.45 -0.54
N LYS A 4 3.86 -16.55 -1.08
CA LYS A 4 3.55 -17.53 -2.11
C LYS A 4 3.73 -16.87 -3.46
N PRO A 5 4.51 -17.46 -4.39
CA PRO A 5 4.68 -16.91 -5.73
C PRO A 5 3.32 -16.75 -6.42
N PHE A 6 3.16 -15.66 -7.18
CA PHE A 6 1.95 -15.31 -7.95
C PHE A 6 1.47 -16.43 -8.90
N SER A 7 2.33 -17.38 -9.25
CA SER A 7 2.01 -18.53 -10.11
C SER A 7 0.98 -19.52 -9.52
N THR A 8 0.56 -19.36 -8.26
CA THR A 8 -0.41 -20.27 -7.60
C THR A 8 -1.81 -19.65 -7.44
N ILE A 9 -2.12 -18.59 -8.18
CA ILE A 9 -3.44 -17.94 -8.16
C ILE A 9 -4.34 -18.60 -9.22
N LYS A 10 -5.51 -19.11 -8.80
CA LYS A 10 -6.56 -19.65 -9.71
C LYS A 10 -6.85 -18.62 -10.83
N SER A 11 -7.00 -19.05 -12.08
CA SER A 11 -7.04 -18.18 -13.27
C SER A 11 -8.07 -17.03 -13.23
N GLU A 12 -9.18 -17.20 -12.51
CA GLU A 12 -10.20 -16.16 -12.30
C GLU A 12 -9.71 -15.01 -11.43
N TYR A 13 -8.93 -15.30 -10.38
CA TYR A 13 -8.33 -14.28 -9.53
C TYR A 13 -7.22 -13.51 -10.27
N SER A 14 -6.53 -14.17 -11.20
CA SER A 14 -5.56 -13.52 -12.07
C SER A 14 -6.24 -12.50 -12.98
N LYS A 15 -7.42 -12.82 -13.57
CA LYS A 15 -8.18 -11.85 -14.38
C LYS A 15 -8.70 -10.67 -13.58
N PHE A 16 -9.27 -10.92 -12.39
CA PHE A 16 -9.74 -9.85 -11.51
C PHE A 16 -8.58 -8.94 -11.08
N PHE A 17 -7.44 -9.53 -10.69
CA PHE A 17 -6.25 -8.78 -10.32
C PHE A 17 -5.69 -7.95 -11.48
N GLU A 18 -5.61 -8.51 -12.69
CA GLU A 18 -5.20 -7.76 -13.87
C GLU A 18 -6.14 -6.57 -14.11
N LYS A 19 -7.45 -6.76 -14.01
CA LYS A 19 -8.40 -5.65 -14.11
C LYS A 19 -8.20 -4.59 -13.02
N CYS A 20 -7.87 -4.98 -11.78
CA CYS A 20 -7.51 -4.05 -10.71
C CYS A 20 -6.28 -3.22 -11.10
N TYR A 21 -5.23 -3.89 -11.58
CA TYR A 21 -3.96 -3.28 -11.92
C TYR A 21 -4.06 -2.37 -13.15
N GLN A 22 -4.79 -2.83 -14.17
CA GLN A 22 -5.04 -2.11 -15.42
C GLN A 22 -6.14 -1.04 -15.30
N LYS A 23 -6.81 -0.94 -14.14
CA LYS A 23 -7.87 0.03 -13.86
C LYS A 23 -9.11 -0.15 -14.75
N THR A 24 -9.43 -1.39 -15.10
CA THR A 24 -10.56 -1.74 -15.97
C THR A 24 -11.65 -2.52 -15.24
N LEU A 25 -11.73 -2.39 -13.91
CA LEU A 25 -12.82 -2.97 -13.13
C LEU A 25 -14.13 -2.25 -13.45
N GLU A 26 -15.22 -3.00 -13.52
CA GLU A 26 -16.57 -2.49 -13.73
C GLU A 26 -17.54 -3.09 -12.71
N ASP A 27 -18.75 -2.52 -12.57
CA ASP A 27 -19.78 -3.05 -11.65
C ASP A 27 -20.08 -4.54 -11.91
N GLY A 28 -19.97 -5.00 -13.17
CA GLY A 28 -20.21 -6.38 -13.59
C GLY A 28 -19.14 -7.38 -13.16
N ASP A 29 -17.99 -6.91 -12.66
CA ASP A 29 -16.93 -7.75 -12.09
C ASP A 29 -17.23 -8.19 -10.64
N PHE A 30 -18.38 -7.77 -10.09
CA PHE A 30 -18.78 -8.05 -8.73
C PHE A 30 -20.18 -8.68 -8.66
N GLU A 31 -20.35 -9.65 -7.76
CA GLU A 31 -21.67 -10.11 -7.35
C GLU A 31 -22.29 -9.08 -6.38
N ILE A 32 -23.09 -8.17 -6.94
CA ILE A 32 -23.73 -7.07 -6.19
C ILE A 32 -25.17 -7.46 -5.84
N ASN A 33 -25.40 -7.80 -4.58
CA ASN A 33 -26.71 -8.21 -4.07
C ASN A 33 -27.47 -7.05 -3.38
N ASP A 34 -26.79 -5.94 -3.07
CA ASP A 34 -27.39 -4.79 -2.37
C ASP A 34 -26.84 -3.43 -2.86
N LYS A 35 -27.69 -2.39 -2.78
CA LYS A 35 -27.35 -1.00 -3.14
C LYS A 35 -26.25 -0.43 -2.25
N SER A 36 -26.20 -0.79 -0.96
CA SER A 36 -25.13 -0.30 -0.07
C SER A 36 -23.76 -0.91 -0.45
N GLN A 37 -23.77 -2.18 -0.85
CA GLN A 37 -22.60 -2.89 -1.38
C GLN A 37 -22.08 -2.20 -2.64
N LYS A 38 -22.99 -1.86 -3.58
CA LYS A 38 -22.66 -1.12 -4.81
C LYS A 38 -21.94 0.19 -4.53
N GLY A 39 -22.48 1.01 -3.62
CA GLY A 39 -21.85 2.28 -3.24
C GLY A 39 -20.46 2.09 -2.60
N SER A 40 -20.28 1.01 -1.83
CA SER A 40 -18.98 0.68 -1.23
C SER A 40 -17.95 0.24 -2.27
N ILE A 41 -18.36 -0.58 -3.25
CA ILE A 41 -17.50 -1.04 -4.35
C ILE A 41 -17.02 0.14 -5.18
N ARG A 42 -17.93 1.01 -5.62
CA ARG A 42 -17.58 2.19 -6.43
C ARG A 42 -16.59 3.13 -5.73
N ARG A 43 -16.76 3.36 -4.43
CA ARG A 43 -15.80 4.15 -3.63
C ARG A 43 -14.42 3.50 -3.52
N LYS A 44 -14.35 2.17 -3.47
CA LYS A 44 -13.05 1.47 -3.45
C LYS A 44 -12.38 1.52 -4.82
N MET A 45 -13.14 1.36 -5.89
CA MET A 45 -12.61 1.50 -7.25
C MET A 45 -12.07 2.90 -7.51
N SER A 46 -12.79 3.94 -7.08
CA SER A 46 -12.40 5.33 -7.31
C SER A 46 -11.09 5.75 -6.62
N VAL A 47 -10.66 5.03 -5.57
CA VAL A 47 -9.41 5.33 -4.86
C VAL A 47 -8.29 4.33 -5.18
N LEU A 48 -8.55 3.33 -6.03
CA LEU A 48 -7.59 2.24 -6.25
C LEU A 48 -6.28 2.76 -6.87
N GLU A 49 -6.38 3.73 -7.76
CA GLU A 49 -5.23 4.41 -8.37
C GLU A 49 -4.37 5.12 -7.32
N ASN A 50 -4.99 5.97 -6.52
CA ASN A 50 -4.39 6.66 -5.38
C ASN A 50 -3.69 5.69 -4.43
N ALA A 51 -4.38 4.58 -4.12
CA ALA A 51 -3.88 3.57 -3.23
C ALA A 51 -2.61 2.86 -3.74
N ILE A 52 -2.55 2.57 -5.04
CA ILE A 52 -1.39 1.91 -5.67
C ILE A 52 -0.19 2.87 -5.74
N GLN A 53 -0.45 4.16 -5.97
CA GLN A 53 0.60 5.17 -6.18
C GLN A 53 1.06 5.86 -4.90
N ILE A 54 0.48 5.55 -3.75
CA ILE A 54 0.75 6.28 -2.48
C ILE A 54 2.24 6.30 -2.11
N PHE A 55 2.97 5.22 -2.43
CA PHE A 55 4.41 5.07 -2.21
C PHE A 55 5.25 5.37 -3.46
N SER A 56 4.65 5.89 -4.52
CA SER A 56 5.31 6.25 -5.77
C SER A 56 5.28 7.77 -6.02
N SER A 57 4.84 8.55 -5.03
CA SER A 57 4.83 10.00 -5.09
C SER A 57 6.23 10.58 -4.86
N GLU A 58 6.51 11.76 -5.41
CA GLU A 58 7.81 12.45 -5.27
C GLU A 58 8.18 12.68 -3.80
N ALA A 59 7.19 12.88 -2.91
CA ALA A 59 7.39 13.04 -1.48
C ALA A 59 6.48 12.09 -0.71
N ILE A 60 7.01 10.93 -0.32
CA ILE A 60 6.29 9.97 0.50
C ILE A 60 6.15 10.53 1.91
N ILE A 61 4.91 10.79 2.32
CA ILE A 61 4.57 11.20 3.69
C ILE A 61 4.05 10.00 4.46
N VAL A 62 4.57 9.82 5.68
CA VAL A 62 4.15 8.74 6.57
C VAL A 62 3.84 9.25 7.97
N GLU A 63 3.06 8.47 8.71
CA GLU A 63 2.96 8.55 10.16
C GLU A 63 3.37 7.20 10.75
N GLU A 64 4.29 7.22 11.70
CA GLU A 64 4.69 6.04 12.45
C GLU A 64 3.70 5.74 13.59
N ASN A 65 3.56 4.47 13.96
CA ASN A 65 2.66 4.02 15.04
C ASN A 65 1.19 4.47 14.85
N PHE A 66 0.78 4.67 13.60
CA PHE A 66 -0.55 5.16 13.24
C PHE A 66 -1.66 4.31 13.87
N ASN A 67 -2.62 4.96 14.52
CA ASN A 67 -3.80 4.31 15.09
C ASN A 67 -5.06 5.12 14.80
N LYS A 68 -5.93 4.56 13.96
CA LYS A 68 -7.23 5.15 13.64
C LYS A 68 -8.25 4.08 13.32
N ASN A 69 -9.38 4.12 14.03
CA ASN A 69 -10.48 3.16 13.87
C ASN A 69 -10.01 1.70 14.05
N ARG A 70 -9.97 0.92 12.97
CA ARG A 70 -9.53 -0.49 12.95
C ARG A 70 -8.12 -0.67 12.40
N ILE A 71 -7.46 0.43 12.01
CA ILE A 71 -6.10 0.42 11.48
C ILE A 71 -5.14 0.76 12.61
N SER A 72 -4.19 -0.12 12.85
CA SER A 72 -3.07 0.09 13.76
C SER A 72 -1.84 -0.55 13.14
N CYS A 73 -0.86 0.27 12.74
CA CYS A 73 0.35 -0.15 12.02
C CYS A 73 1.59 0.56 12.52
N SER A 74 2.75 -0.01 12.19
CA SER A 74 4.05 0.63 12.39
C SER A 74 4.21 1.89 11.52
N PHE A 75 3.63 1.90 10.32
CA PHE A 75 3.61 3.07 9.44
C PHE A 75 2.31 3.13 8.63
N ALA A 76 1.82 4.33 8.35
CA ALA A 76 0.74 4.61 7.40
C ALA A 76 1.14 5.74 6.46
N SER A 77 0.62 5.76 5.24
CA SER A 77 0.84 6.84 4.26
C SER A 77 -0.49 7.36 3.72
N SER A 78 -0.54 8.62 3.31
CA SER A 78 -1.74 9.25 2.76
C SER A 78 -1.41 10.24 1.64
N ASP A 79 -2.26 10.27 0.62
CA ASP A 79 -2.16 11.18 -0.54
C ASP A 79 -3.29 12.23 -0.57
N LYS A 80 -3.90 12.51 0.59
CA LYS A 80 -5.08 13.37 0.78
C LYS A 80 -6.39 12.83 0.20
N VAL A 81 -6.36 11.77 -0.60
CA VAL A 81 -7.55 11.07 -1.11
C VAL A 81 -7.86 9.86 -0.24
N CYS A 82 -6.83 9.08 0.09
CA CYS A 82 -6.95 7.94 0.97
C CYS A 82 -5.73 7.80 1.89
N THR A 83 -5.88 6.98 2.93
CA THR A 83 -4.78 6.60 3.82
C THR A 83 -4.64 5.08 3.83
N ILE A 84 -3.45 4.56 3.61
CA ILE A 84 -3.14 3.13 3.70
C ILE A 84 -2.34 2.86 4.95
N GLY A 85 -2.78 1.88 5.73
CA GLY A 85 -2.04 1.33 6.86
C GLY A 85 -2.30 -0.16 7.00
N PHE A 86 -1.39 -0.88 7.65
CA PHE A 86 -1.55 -2.33 7.86
C PHE A 86 -2.23 -2.61 9.21
N THR A 87 -2.89 -3.75 9.36
CA THR A 87 -3.43 -4.12 10.68
C THR A 87 -2.40 -4.82 11.55
N LYS A 88 -2.42 -4.58 12.87
CA LYS A 88 -1.67 -5.33 13.90
C LYS A 88 -2.17 -6.77 14.13
N THR A 89 -3.02 -7.32 13.27
CA THR A 89 -3.48 -8.71 13.42
C THR A 89 -2.37 -9.70 13.02
N LYS A 90 -2.53 -10.99 13.35
CA LYS A 90 -1.58 -12.05 12.96
C LYS A 90 -1.29 -12.10 11.45
N ILE A 91 -2.16 -11.52 10.62
CA ILE A 91 -1.98 -11.37 9.18
C ILE A 91 -1.91 -9.88 8.87
N THR A 92 -0.73 -9.40 8.47
CA THR A 92 -0.55 -8.03 7.97
C THR A 92 -1.27 -7.87 6.64
N LYS A 93 -2.54 -7.47 6.68
CA LYS A 93 -3.29 -7.06 5.50
C LYS A 93 -3.31 -5.53 5.42
N PRO A 94 -3.10 -4.94 4.24
CA PRO A 94 -3.33 -3.52 4.06
C PRO A 94 -4.82 -3.23 4.28
N GLN A 95 -5.09 -2.15 5.01
CA GLN A 95 -6.39 -1.54 5.14
C GLN A 95 -6.32 -0.08 4.71
N THR A 96 -7.39 0.40 4.10
CA THR A 96 -7.45 1.76 3.57
C THR A 96 -8.57 2.53 4.26
N ILE A 97 -8.29 3.75 4.70
CA ILE A 97 -9.30 4.74 5.07
C ILE A 97 -9.60 5.55 3.82
N LEU A 98 -10.83 5.45 3.33
CA LEU A 98 -11.28 6.15 2.11
C LEU A 98 -11.74 7.59 2.38
N LYS A 99 -11.38 8.16 3.53
CA LYS A 99 -11.85 9.47 4.01
C LYS A 99 -10.71 10.48 4.00
N GLY A 100 -10.17 10.77 2.83
CA GLY A 100 -9.17 11.81 2.65
C GLY A 100 -7.94 11.67 3.53
N TYR A 101 -7.34 12.81 3.89
CA TYR A 101 -6.14 12.89 4.71
C TYR A 101 -6.40 12.61 6.19
N GLN A 102 -5.71 11.62 6.76
CA GLN A 102 -5.92 11.19 8.16
C GLN A 102 -4.64 11.15 9.00
N LEU A 103 -3.49 11.46 8.42
CA LEU A 103 -2.25 11.60 9.17
C LEU A 103 -2.34 12.86 10.06
N GLN A 104 -1.66 12.80 11.20
CA GLN A 104 -1.61 13.84 12.22
C GLN A 104 -0.15 14.17 12.59
N ASN A 105 0.70 13.15 12.68
CA ASN A 105 2.11 13.29 13.05
C ASN A 105 2.99 12.88 11.87
N GLU A 106 3.01 13.73 10.86
CA GLU A 106 3.59 13.42 9.57
C GLU A 106 5.11 13.59 9.55
N VAL A 107 5.76 12.64 8.90
CA VAL A 107 7.19 12.65 8.64
C VAL A 107 7.39 12.38 7.15
N LYS A 108 8.35 13.09 6.56
CA LYS A 108 8.81 12.78 5.20
C LYS A 108 9.72 11.56 5.27
N VAL A 109 9.54 10.64 4.33
CA VAL A 109 10.48 9.55 4.15
C VAL A 109 11.67 10.08 3.35
N ASP A 110 12.88 9.89 3.86
CA ASP A 110 14.11 10.22 3.13
C ASP A 110 14.66 9.01 2.36
N LEU A 111 14.49 7.80 2.92
CA LEU A 111 15.10 6.58 2.39
C LEU A 111 14.22 5.34 2.64
N ILE A 112 14.06 4.50 1.63
CA ILE A 112 13.49 3.14 1.75
C ILE A 112 14.49 2.14 1.17
N LEU A 113 15.01 1.28 2.02
CA LEU A 113 15.88 0.17 1.65
C LEU A 113 15.11 -1.16 1.72
N CYS A 114 15.41 -2.06 0.78
CA CYS A 114 14.83 -3.39 0.71
C CYS A 114 15.93 -4.45 0.82
N ARG A 115 15.58 -5.54 1.51
CA ARG A 115 16.41 -6.75 1.54
C ARG A 115 15.58 -8.01 1.35
N ASP A 116 16.22 -9.00 0.75
CA ASP A 116 15.60 -10.31 0.61
C ASP A 116 15.51 -11.05 1.94
N LYS A 117 14.56 -11.98 2.02
CA LYS A 117 14.30 -12.73 3.25
C LYS A 117 15.48 -13.66 3.55
N GLY A 118 16.13 -13.42 4.68
CA GLY A 118 17.27 -14.22 5.14
C GLY A 118 18.60 -13.50 4.96
N GLU A 119 18.62 -12.42 4.19
CA GLU A 119 19.79 -11.57 4.03
C GLU A 119 19.99 -10.67 5.24
N THR A 120 21.26 -10.39 5.54
CA THR A 120 21.66 -9.47 6.62
C THR A 120 21.75 -8.04 6.13
N GLU A 121 22.22 -7.83 4.91
CA GLU A 121 22.43 -6.51 4.30
C GLU A 121 21.24 -6.08 3.42
N PHE A 122 21.17 -4.80 3.09
CA PHE A 122 20.22 -4.27 2.10
C PHE A 122 20.81 -4.35 0.70
N GLN A 123 20.02 -4.79 -0.28
CA GLN A 123 20.46 -4.95 -1.67
C GLN A 123 19.85 -3.90 -2.62
N THR A 124 18.80 -3.20 -2.20
CA THR A 124 18.03 -2.33 -3.11
C THR A 124 17.58 -1.05 -2.43
N VAL A 125 17.85 0.06 -3.10
CA VAL A 125 17.25 1.37 -2.79
C VAL A 125 15.91 1.44 -3.52
N VAL A 126 14.81 1.44 -2.77
CA VAL A 126 13.45 1.52 -3.31
C VAL A 126 13.02 2.98 -3.49
N TYR A 127 13.47 3.85 -2.57
CA TYR A 127 13.22 5.29 -2.61
C TYR A 127 14.38 6.00 -1.94
N ASN A 128 14.81 7.12 -2.50
CA ASN A 128 15.84 7.98 -1.95
C ASN A 128 15.59 9.43 -2.35
N ALA A 129 15.25 10.27 -1.38
CA ALA A 129 14.95 11.68 -1.64
C ALA A 129 16.21 12.52 -1.98
N SER A 130 17.41 11.98 -1.72
CA SER A 130 18.69 12.68 -1.88
C SER A 130 19.57 12.07 -2.98
N ASP A 131 19.05 11.17 -3.81
CA ASP A 131 19.77 10.54 -4.94
C ASP A 131 21.13 9.89 -4.58
N MET A 132 21.29 9.44 -3.34
CA MET A 132 22.49 8.73 -2.85
C MET A 132 22.59 7.30 -3.41
N THR A 133 23.81 6.78 -3.52
CA THR A 133 24.06 5.37 -3.88
C THR A 133 23.72 4.42 -2.73
N LEU A 134 23.67 3.11 -3.00
CA LEU A 134 23.46 2.11 -1.94
C LEU A 134 24.59 2.18 -0.91
N GLU A 135 25.84 2.32 -1.36
CA GLU A 135 27.02 2.43 -0.48
C GLU A 135 26.90 3.65 0.44
N GLU A 136 26.58 4.83 -0.10
CA GLU A 136 26.37 6.05 0.67
C GLU A 136 25.21 5.90 1.68
N CYS A 137 24.13 5.23 1.28
CA CYS A 137 23.02 4.92 2.18
C CYS A 137 23.45 4.02 3.34
N MET A 138 24.29 3.02 3.08
CA MET A 138 24.76 2.08 4.10
C MET A 138 25.70 2.71 5.13
N GLU A 139 26.34 3.85 4.82
CA GLU A 139 27.15 4.60 5.80
C GLU A 139 26.30 5.38 6.84
N LEU A 140 25.00 5.55 6.60
CA LEU A 140 24.09 6.34 7.44
C LEU A 140 23.33 5.52 8.50
N ILE A 141 23.37 4.19 8.44
CA ILE A 141 22.58 3.24 9.26
C ILE A 141 23.44 2.26 10.03
#